data_AF-A0A919HUW7-F1
#
_entry.id   AF-A0A919HUW7-F1
#
_cell.length_a   1.000
_cell.length_b   1.000
_cell.length_c   1.000
_cell.angle_alpha   90.00
_cell.angle_beta   90.00
_cell.angle_gamma   90.00
#
_symmetry.space_group_name_H-M   'P 1'
#
loop_
_entity.id
_entity.type
_entity.pdbx_description
1 polymer ?
#
loop_
_entity_poly.entity_id
_entity_poly.type
_entity_poly.pdbx_seq_one_letter_code
_entity_poly.pdbx_strand_id
1 'polypeptide(L)'
;MLVDLLYGLRPAERGTIHLEGRPRRIRTPKQAIRAGMALVPRDRRHQGLILPFTTADNINLASLPETATFGWERRGLAEQKARDWIEQLAIRPGRPGCRYAT
;
A
#
# COMPACT_ATOMS: atom_id res chain seq x y z
N MET A 1 -16.95 -7.83 7.11
CA MET A 1 -16.61 -6.99 5.95
C MET A 1 -16.14 -7.83 4.78
N LEU A 2 -16.89 -7.76 3.67
CA LEU A 2 -16.60 -8.48 2.42
C LEU A 2 -15.22 -8.14 1.85
N VAL A 3 -14.81 -6.88 1.93
CA VAL A 3 -13.51 -6.40 1.41
C VAL A 3 -12.33 -7.20 1.99
N ASP A 4 -12.33 -7.45 3.30
CA ASP A 4 -11.27 -8.23 3.95
C ASP A 4 -11.20 -9.68 3.44
N LEU A 5 -12.36 -10.26 3.09
CA LEU A 5 -12.44 -11.60 2.51
C LEU A 5 -11.90 -11.58 1.07
N LEU A 6 -12.30 -10.60 0.27
CA LEU A 6 -11.80 -10.43 -1.10
C LEU A 6 -10.28 -10.22 -1.15
N TYR A 7 -9.72 -9.52 -0.17
CA TYR A 7 -8.29 -9.25 -0.07
C TYR A 7 -7.49 -10.35 0.65
N GLY A 8 -8.15 -11.42 1.13
CA GLY A 8 -7.50 -12.53 1.82
C GLY A 8 -7.00 -12.21 3.24
N LEU A 9 -7.56 -11.18 3.88
CA LEU A 9 -7.38 -10.91 5.32
C LEU A 9 -8.27 -11.81 6.19
N ARG A 10 -9.32 -12.40 5.61
CA ARG A 10 -10.17 -13.41 6.25
C ARG A 10 -10.49 -14.54 5.28
N PRO A 11 -10.57 -15.79 5.75
CA PRO A 11 -10.95 -16.91 4.90
C PRO A 11 -12.44 -16.82 4.52
N ALA A 12 -12.75 -17.19 3.28
CA ALA A 12 -14.13 -17.45 2.86
C ALA A 12 -14.54 -18.85 3.32
N GLU A 13 -15.70 -18.97 3.97
CA GLU A 13 -16.25 -20.27 4.35
C GLU A 13 -16.80 -21.02 3.14
N ARG A 14 -17.49 -20.30 2.23
CA ARG A 14 -18.12 -20.84 1.01
C ARG A 14 -18.15 -19.79 -0.10
N GLY A 15 -18.36 -20.24 -1.34
CA GLY A 15 -18.48 -19.40 -2.54
C GLY A 15 -17.20 -19.30 -3.37
N THR A 16 -17.31 -18.59 -4.49
CA THR A 16 -16.23 -18.46 -5.48
C THR A 16 -16.04 -16.99 -5.85
N ILE A 17 -14.80 -16.51 -5.80
CA ILE A 17 -14.42 -15.17 -6.25
C ILE A 17 -14.03 -15.28 -7.72
N HIS A 18 -14.62 -14.44 -8.57
CA HIS A 18 -14.21 -14.29 -9.96
C HIS A 18 -13.56 -12.91 -10.13
N LEU A 19 -12.35 -12.88 -10.68
CA LEU A 19 -11.64 -11.66 -11.03
C LEU A 19 -11.32 -11.73 -12.53
N GLU A 20 -11.78 -10.73 -13.28
CA GLU A 20 -11.65 -10.69 -14.75
C GLU A 20 -12.20 -11.97 -15.41
N GLY A 21 -13.36 -12.45 -14.94
CA GLY A 21 -14.01 -13.65 -15.43
C GLY A 21 -13.33 -14.97 -15.04
N ARG A 22 -12.19 -14.95 -14.36
CA ARG A 22 -11.46 -16.16 -13.94
C ARG A 22 -11.69 -16.45 -12.46
N PRO A 23 -11.99 -17.70 -12.06
CA PRO A 23 -12.09 -18.05 -10.66
C PRO A 23 -10.73 -17.89 -9.98
N ARG A 24 -10.71 -17.18 -8.85
CA ARG A 24 -9.52 -16.94 -8.03
C ARG A 24 -9.77 -17.39 -6.61
N ARG A 25 -8.78 -18.04 -6.01
CA ARG A 25 -8.79 -18.39 -4.59
C ARG A 25 -7.75 -17.54 -3.86
N ILE A 26 -8.22 -16.48 -3.22
CA ILE A 26 -7.38 -15.51 -2.52
C ILE A 26 -7.54 -15.74 -1.02
N ARG A 27 -6.45 -16.15 -0.38
CA ARG A 27 -6.41 -16.46 1.07
C ARG A 27 -5.37 -15.66 1.82
N THR A 28 -4.56 -14.87 1.12
CA THR A 28 -3.57 -13.99 1.73
C THR A 28 -3.50 -12.66 0.97
N PRO A 29 -3.13 -11.57 1.64
CA PRO A 29 -2.90 -10.27 0.97
C PRO A 29 -1.88 -10.36 -0.16
N LYS A 30 -0.85 -11.20 -0.02
CA LYS A 30 0.16 -11.43 -1.07
C LYS A 30 -0.44 -12.02 -2.36
N GLN A 31 -1.43 -12.89 -2.24
CA GLN A 31 -2.15 -13.42 -3.40
C GLN A 31 -3.02 -12.35 -4.04
N ALA A 32 -3.64 -11.47 -3.24
CA ALA A 32 -4.41 -10.35 -3.74
C ALA A 32 -3.55 -9.37 -4.56
N ILE A 33 -2.38 -9.00 -4.04
CA ILE A 33 -1.40 -8.13 -4.73
C ILE A 33 -0.95 -8.76 -6.06
N ARG A 34 -0.60 -10.05 -6.07
CA ARG A 34 -0.22 -10.78 -7.29
C ARG A 34 -1.36 -10.88 -8.32
N ALA A 35 -2.60 -10.76 -7.87
CA ALA A 35 -3.77 -10.71 -8.74
C ALA A 35 -4.09 -9.28 -9.23
N GLY A 36 -3.23 -8.29 -8.95
CA GLY A 36 -3.40 -6.91 -9.39
C GLY A 36 -4.32 -6.08 -8.50
N MET A 37 -4.64 -6.54 -7.29
CA MET A 37 -5.53 -5.82 -6.38
C MET A 37 -4.76 -4.95 -5.39
N ALA A 38 -5.27 -3.74 -5.17
CA ALA A 38 -4.85 -2.84 -4.10
C ALA A 38 -6.00 -2.64 -3.11
N LEU A 39 -5.69 -2.65 -1.81
CA LEU A 39 -6.66 -2.38 -0.76
C LEU A 39 -6.50 -0.96 -0.25
N VAL A 40 -7.58 -0.19 -0.31
CA VAL A 40 -7.66 1.12 0.36
C VAL A 40 -8.56 0.94 1.59
N PRO A 41 -8.01 1.01 2.82
CA PRO A 41 -8.80 0.81 4.03
C PRO A 41 -9.84 1.93 4.20
N ARG A 42 -10.91 1.62 4.93
CA ARG A 42 -11.97 2.59 5.27
C ARG A 42 -11.40 3.74 6.09
N ASP A 43 -10.64 3.39 7.12
CA ASP A 43 -9.94 4.35 7.97
C ASP A 43 -8.48 4.47 7.50
N ARG A 44 -8.28 5.32 6.49
CA ARG A 44 -6.95 5.52 5.89
C ARG A 44 -5.96 6.12 6.88
N ARG A 45 -6.42 6.86 7.89
CA ARG A 45 -5.54 7.54 8.85
C ARG A 45 -4.98 6.55 9.87
N HIS A 46 -5.80 5.64 10.39
CA HIS A 46 -5.36 4.68 11.40
C HIS A 46 -4.86 3.35 10.82
N GLN A 47 -5.34 2.94 9.63
CA GLN A 47 -5.02 1.63 9.05
C GLN A 47 -4.19 1.72 7.76
N GLY A 48 -4.11 2.90 7.14
CA GLY A 48 -3.40 3.12 5.87
C GLY A 48 -2.06 3.82 6.00
N LEU A 49 -1.68 4.26 7.20
CA LEU A 49 -0.46 5.02 7.46
C LEU A 49 0.27 4.45 8.67
N ILE A 50 1.60 4.51 8.60
CA ILE A 50 2.47 4.39 9.77
C ILE A 50 2.72 5.81 10.26
N LEU A 51 1.99 6.23 11.30
CA LEU A 51 2.03 7.62 11.81
C LEU A 51 3.44 8.09 12.21
N PRO A 52 4.29 7.24 12.83
CA PRO A 52 5.67 7.65 13.13
C PRO A 52 6.52 7.94 11.89
N PHE A 53 6.12 7.50 10.69
CA PHE A 53 6.92 7.62 9.48
C PHE A 53 6.69 8.96 8.76
N THR A 54 7.66 9.38 7.96
CA THR A 54 7.49 10.55 7.09
C THR A 54 6.52 10.23 5.94
N THR A 55 6.04 11.26 5.23
CA THR A 55 5.28 11.09 3.99
C THR A 55 6.07 10.27 2.97
N ALA A 56 7.37 10.54 2.83
CA ALA A 56 8.26 9.79 1.93
C ALA A 56 8.36 8.32 2.33
N ASP A 57 8.57 8.03 3.62
CA ASP A 57 8.67 6.65 4.11
C ASP A 57 7.35 5.90 3.84
N ASN A 58 6.18 6.51 4.11
CA ASN A 58 4.88 5.89 3.85
C ASN A 58 4.64 5.62 2.34
N ILE A 59 5.05 6.54 1.46
CA ILE A 59 4.94 6.37 0.00
C ILE A 59 5.84 5.23 -0.49
N ASN A 60 7.10 5.23 -0.05
CA ASN A 60 8.09 4.28 -0.55
C ASN A 60 7.94 2.88 0.07
N LEU A 61 7.34 2.75 1.24
CA LEU A 61 7.21 1.46 1.96
C LEU A 61 6.60 0.35 1.10
N ALA A 62 5.55 0.65 0.34
CA ALA A 62 4.87 -0.33 -0.52
C ALA A 62 5.73 -0.78 -1.72
N SER A 63 6.78 -0.03 -2.05
CA SER A 63 7.65 -0.23 -3.21
C SER A 63 9.13 -0.11 -2.85
N LEU A 64 9.46 -0.49 -1.61
CA LEU A 64 10.80 -0.35 -1.03
C LEU A 64 11.91 -1.02 -1.88
N PRO A 65 11.69 -2.17 -2.54
CA PRO A 65 12.70 -2.76 -3.42
C PRO A 65 13.12 -1.86 -4.60
N GLU A 66 12.32 -0.87 -4.97
CA GLU A 66 12.65 0.08 -6.05
C GLU A 66 13.57 1.20 -5.58
N THR A 67 13.59 1.50 -4.28
CA THR A 67 14.39 2.59 -3.70
C THR A 67 15.50 2.09 -2.78
N ALA A 68 15.54 0.79 -2.46
CA ALA A 68 16.52 0.18 -1.56
C ALA A 68 17.31 -0.96 -2.23
N THR A 69 18.56 -1.10 -1.84
CA THR A 69 19.45 -2.17 -2.30
C THR A 69 20.12 -2.83 -1.10
N PHE A 70 20.06 -4.16 -1.00
CA PHE A 70 20.57 -4.93 0.15
C PHE A 70 20.10 -4.40 1.53
N GLY A 71 18.86 -3.91 1.62
CA GLY A 71 18.29 -3.37 2.86
C GLY A 71 18.64 -1.90 3.15
N TRP A 72 19.44 -1.26 2.30
CA TRP A 72 19.81 0.15 2.44
C TRP A 72 19.00 1.01 1.48
N GLU A 73 18.22 1.95 2.01
CA GLU A 73 17.45 2.87 1.18
C GLU A 73 18.34 3.99 0.60
N ARG A 74 18.25 4.18 -0.71
CA ARG A 74 18.87 5.29 -1.42
C ARG A 74 18.01 6.54 -1.23
N ARG A 75 18.27 7.28 -0.16
CA ARG A 75 17.46 8.45 0.26
C ARG A 75 17.17 9.45 -0.87
N GLY A 76 18.16 9.79 -1.70
CA GLY A 76 17.93 10.69 -2.84
C GLY A 76 16.90 10.18 -3.86
N LEU A 77 16.91 8.87 -4.14
CA LEU A 77 15.93 8.23 -5.04
C LEU A 77 14.55 8.14 -4.39
N ALA A 78 14.50 7.77 -3.11
CA ALA A 78 13.27 7.70 -2.33
C ALA A 78 12.57 9.05 -2.22
N GLU A 79 13.33 10.13 -1.98
CA GLU A 79 12.79 11.49 -1.95
C GLU A 79 12.26 11.96 -3.30
N GLN A 80 13.00 11.67 -4.39
CA GLN A 80 12.54 12.05 -5.73
C GLN A 80 11.22 11.36 -6.06
N LYS A 81 11.17 10.03 -5.88
CA LYS A 81 9.94 9.26 -6.08
C LYS A 81 8.78 9.75 -5.21
N ALA A 82 9.06 10.11 -3.95
CA ALA A 82 8.05 10.69 -3.08
C ALA A 82 7.53 12.04 -3.60
N ARG A 83 8.40 12.92 -4.12
CA ARG A 83 7.99 14.18 -4.74
C ARG A 83 7.07 13.93 -5.94
N ASP A 84 7.44 13.01 -6.82
CA ASP A 84 6.67 12.68 -8.01
C ASP A 84 5.26 12.19 -7.63
N TRP A 85 5.15 11.30 -6.64
CA TRP A 85 3.86 10.81 -6.15
C TRP A 85 3.04 11.86 -5.41
N ILE A 86 3.69 12.75 -4.64
CA ILE A 86 3.01 13.86 -3.96
C ILE A 86 2.35 14.78 -4.99
N GLU A 87 3.05 15.07 -6.09
CA GLU A 87 2.53 15.91 -7.17
C GLU A 87 1.39 15.21 -7.92
N GLN A 88 1.62 13.97 -8.39
CA GLN A 88 0.63 13.23 -9.18
C GLN A 88 -0.68 12.97 -8.44
N LEU A 89 -0.61 12.71 -7.13
CA LEU A 89 -1.78 12.35 -6.32
C LEU A 89 -2.26 13.49 -5.41
N ALA A 90 -1.66 14.69 -5.55
CA ALA A 90 -1.93 15.87 -4.73
C ALA A 90 -1.94 15.56 -3.20
N ILE A 91 -0.96 14.75 -2.75
CA ILE A 91 -0.90 14.24 -1.37
C ILE A 91 -0.70 15.38 -0.38
N ARG A 92 -1.43 15.33 0.74
CA ARG A 92 -1.30 16.26 1.87
C ARG A 92 -0.85 15.49 3.13
N PRO A 93 0.19 15.95 3.85
CA PRO A 93 0.99 17.15 3.61
C PRO A 93 1.98 16.97 2.44
N GLY A 94 2.04 17.97 1.54
CA GLY A 94 2.79 17.91 0.28
C GLY A 94 4.30 18.08 0.41
N ARG A 95 4.89 17.58 1.50
CA ARG A 95 6.33 17.62 1.75
C ARG A 95 6.82 16.21 2.13
N PRO A 96 7.83 15.66 1.43
CA PRO A 96 8.34 14.31 1.69
C PRO A 96 8.75 14.08 3.16
N GLY A 97 9.44 15.04 3.78
CA GLY A 97 9.94 14.91 5.17
C GLY A 97 8.91 15.19 6.27
N CYS A 98 7.65 15.51 5.93
CA CYS A 98 6.63 15.80 6.94
C CYS A 98 6.18 14.52 7.63
N ARG A 99 5.96 14.57 8.94
CA ARG A 99 5.33 13.48 9.71
C ARG A 99 3.89 13.86 10.00
N TYR A 100 3.02 12.86 10.05
CA TYR A 100 1.64 13.08 10.47
C TYR A 100 1.62 13.31 11.98
N ALA A 101 0.96 14.38 12.42
CA ALA A 101 0.76 14.64 13.84
C ALA A 101 -0.05 13.49 14.47
N THR A 102 0.39 13.06 15.65
CA THR A 102 -0.25 12.01 16.44
C THR A 102 -1.65 12.42 16.86
#